data_AF-A0A0V0TXF0-F1
#
_entry.id   AF-A0A0V0TXF0-F1
#
_cell.length_a   1.000
_cell.length_b   1.000
_cell.length_c   1.000
_cell.angle_alpha   90.00
_cell.angle_beta   90.00
_cell.angle_gamma   90.00
#
_symmetry.space_group_name_H-M   'P 1'
#
loop_
_entity.id
_entity.type
_entity.pdbx_description
1 polymer ?
#
loop_
_entity_poly.entity_id
_entity_poly.type
_entity_poly.pdbx_seq_one_letter_code
_entity_poly.pdbx_strand_id
1 'polypeptide(L)'
;LSYVQMPQSAVDLENAIPPGLRPLLVALAREVLCYRPRDICSFCALFFQTLLQVREEVHDNPLNNKEMYAAFQTTLTKEARRLGLQSSDDKTAAMESVESKATIQQNNSMQGDSDPVKISSATKIQANIRGYLTRKHLQQEGIKIYHNHNEILHPEQEAAVMIQASVRSFLTRKHLEAQGVLYPRKASSQNQQQNGNGQDAISGTV
;
A
#
# COMPACT_ATOMS: atom_id res chain seq x y z
N LEU A 1 70.48 12.22 -12.96
CA LEU A 1 69.33 11.67 -12.23
C LEU A 1 68.05 12.17 -12.88
N SER A 2 67.49 11.39 -13.80
CA SER A 2 66.20 11.66 -14.44
C SER A 2 65.08 11.32 -13.47
N TYR A 3 64.27 12.32 -13.12
CA TYR A 3 63.08 12.13 -12.30
C TYR A 3 62.06 11.34 -13.13
N VAL A 4 61.85 10.07 -12.77
CA VAL A 4 60.80 9.24 -13.39
C VAL A 4 59.46 9.78 -12.90
N GLN A 5 58.78 10.53 -13.77
CA GLN A 5 57.39 10.96 -13.58
C GLN A 5 56.53 9.71 -13.37
N MET A 6 56.02 9.53 -12.16
CA MET A 6 55.03 8.48 -11.88
C MET A 6 53.80 8.72 -12.75
N PRO A 7 53.26 7.68 -13.43
CA PRO A 7 52.06 7.83 -14.24
C PRO A 7 50.89 8.25 -13.35
N GLN A 8 50.26 9.38 -13.71
CA GLN A 8 49.07 9.95 -13.04
C GLN A 8 47.91 8.95 -12.92
N SER A 9 47.91 7.86 -13.68
CA SER A 9 46.89 6.81 -13.62
C SER A 9 46.88 6.00 -12.32
N ALA A 10 47.93 6.05 -11.50
CA ALA A 10 48.00 5.31 -10.24
C ALA A 10 47.36 6.06 -9.06
N VAL A 11 47.33 7.40 -9.09
CA VAL A 11 46.76 8.23 -8.01
C VAL A 11 45.23 8.33 -8.07
N ASP A 12 44.62 8.08 -9.23
CA ASP A 12 43.16 8.11 -9.37
C ASP A 12 42.45 6.92 -8.71
N LEU A 13 43.14 5.79 -8.50
CA LEU A 13 42.55 4.61 -7.89
C LEU A 13 42.52 4.69 -6.35
N GLU A 14 43.40 5.48 -5.75
CA GLU A 14 43.53 5.60 -4.29
C GLU A 14 42.38 6.40 -3.65
N ASN A 15 41.70 7.25 -4.44
CA ASN A 15 40.52 8.01 -4.01
C ASN A 15 39.23 7.62 -4.75
N ALA A 16 39.26 6.57 -5.58
CA ALA A 16 38.10 6.13 -6.33
C ALA A 16 37.07 5.45 -5.41
N ILE A 17 35.83 5.94 -5.46
CA ILE A 17 34.70 5.29 -4.79
C ILE A 17 34.48 3.91 -5.44
N PRO A 18 34.46 2.80 -4.66
CA PRO A 18 34.26 1.48 -5.22
C PRO A 18 32.95 1.39 -6.04
N PRO A 19 32.99 0.79 -7.24
CA PRO A 19 31.78 0.56 -8.01
C PRO A 19 30.85 -0.36 -7.20
N GLY A 20 29.60 0.08 -7.01
CA GLY A 20 28.61 -0.63 -6.19
C GLY A 20 28.39 -0.07 -4.78
N LEU A 21 29.27 0.81 -4.27
CA LEU A 21 29.06 1.41 -2.94
C LEU A 21 27.81 2.29 -2.90
N ARG A 22 27.61 3.12 -3.93
CA ARG A 22 26.43 4.00 -4.03
C ARG A 22 25.12 3.22 -4.00
N PRO A 23 24.85 2.25 -4.89
CA PRO A 23 23.60 1.49 -4.86
C PRO A 23 23.43 0.69 -3.56
N LEU A 24 24.51 0.20 -2.95
CA LEU A 24 24.47 -0.48 -1.66
C LEU A 24 23.99 0.44 -0.52
N LEU A 25 24.55 1.64 -0.42
CA LEU A 25 24.15 2.62 0.60
C LEU A 25 22.74 3.14 0.36
N VAL A 26 22.32 3.32 -0.90
CA VAL A 26 20.95 3.69 -1.24
C VAL A 26 19.97 2.59 -0.81
N ALA A 27 20.29 1.32 -1.06
CA ALA A 27 19.47 0.20 -0.62
C ALA A 27 19.38 0.14 0.91
N LEU A 28 20.50 0.27 1.62
CA LEU A 28 20.51 0.31 3.08
C LEU A 28 19.65 1.46 3.63
N ALA A 29 19.83 2.67 3.09
CA ALA A 29 19.06 3.85 3.51
C ALA A 29 17.55 3.66 3.29
N ARG A 30 17.17 3.09 2.13
CA ARG A 30 15.77 2.76 1.84
C ARG A 30 15.18 1.82 2.89
N GLU A 31 15.89 0.74 3.22
CA GLU A 31 15.40 -0.24 4.19
C GLU A 31 15.34 0.33 5.61
N VAL A 32 16.32 1.14 6.03
CA VAL A 32 16.26 1.84 7.32
C VAL A 32 15.04 2.76 7.42
N LEU A 33 14.71 3.49 6.35
CA LEU A 33 13.52 4.35 6.30
C LEU A 33 12.21 3.55 6.32
N CYS A 34 12.18 2.37 5.69
CA CYS A 34 11.03 1.49 5.66
C CYS A 34 10.77 0.81 7.01
N TYR A 35 11.81 0.30 7.68
CA TYR A 35 11.66 -0.48 8.92
C TYR A 35 11.71 0.35 10.20
N ARG A 36 12.19 1.60 10.12
CA ARG A 36 12.41 2.50 11.25
C ARG A 36 12.98 1.77 12.48
N PRO A 37 14.11 1.07 12.33
CA PRO A 37 14.62 0.23 13.40
C PRO A 37 14.99 1.05 14.63
N ARG A 38 14.70 0.53 15.83
CA ARG A 38 15.14 1.18 17.09
C ARG A 38 16.66 1.20 17.21
N ASP A 39 17.31 0.13 16.77
CA ASP A 39 18.76 0.00 16.74
C ASP A 39 19.23 -0.11 15.28
N ILE A 40 19.73 1.00 14.76
CA ILE A 40 20.23 1.11 13.39
C ILE A 40 21.47 0.22 13.20
N CYS A 41 22.36 0.11 14.18
CA CYS A 41 23.59 -0.67 14.06
C CYS A 41 23.29 -2.17 13.94
N SER A 42 22.42 -2.69 14.80
CA SER A 42 21.97 -4.08 14.72
C SER A 42 21.22 -4.38 13.42
N PHE A 43 20.42 -3.41 12.93
CA PHE A 43 19.76 -3.54 11.63
C PHE A 43 20.74 -3.54 10.46
N CYS A 44 21.78 -2.69 10.47
CA CYS A 44 22.82 -2.69 9.45
C CYS A 44 23.56 -4.03 9.39
N ALA A 45 23.91 -4.60 10.54
CA ALA A 45 24.54 -5.92 10.61
C ALA A 45 23.64 -6.99 9.99
N LEU A 46 22.35 -6.98 10.33
CA LEU A 46 21.38 -7.89 9.74
C LEU A 46 21.26 -7.68 8.22
N PHE A 47 21.15 -6.44 7.76
CA PHE A 47 21.04 -6.09 6.34
C PHE A 47 22.21 -6.68 5.53
N PHE A 48 23.46 -6.46 5.97
CA PHE A 48 24.62 -6.97 5.26
C PHE A 48 24.72 -8.50 5.34
N GLN A 49 24.37 -9.11 6.48
CA GLN A 49 24.37 -10.56 6.63
C GLN A 49 23.35 -11.22 5.68
N THR A 50 22.12 -10.70 5.64
CA THR A 50 21.09 -11.18 4.71
C THR A 50 21.50 -10.96 3.25
N LEU A 51 22.15 -9.83 2.94
CA LEU A 51 22.61 -9.54 1.58
C LEU A 51 23.70 -10.51 1.13
N LEU A 52 24.64 -10.84 2.02
CA LEU A 52 25.68 -11.84 1.76
C LEU A 52 25.08 -13.23 1.55
N GLN A 53 24.15 -13.64 2.42
CA GLN A 53 23.49 -14.94 2.30
C GLN A 53 22.76 -15.10 0.95
N VAL A 54 21.96 -14.10 0.55
CA VAL A 54 21.22 -14.16 -0.73
C VAL A 54 22.19 -14.10 -1.93
N ARG A 55 23.30 -13.37 -1.81
CA ARG A 55 24.36 -13.35 -2.83
C ARG A 55 25.01 -14.73 -2.97
N GLU A 56 25.24 -15.46 -1.89
CA GLU A 56 25.80 -16.82 -1.93
C GLU A 56 24.84 -17.81 -2.58
N GLU A 57 23.54 -17.70 -2.29
CA GLU A 57 22.51 -18.58 -2.84
C GLU A 57 22.32 -18.40 -4.36
N VAL A 58 22.48 -17.18 -4.86
CA VAL A 58 22.13 -16.84 -6.26
C VAL A 58 23.36 -16.56 -7.11
N HIS A 59 24.54 -16.46 -6.50
CA HIS A 59 25.82 -16.14 -7.15
C HIS A 59 25.83 -14.83 -7.96
N ASP A 60 24.91 -13.91 -7.68
CA ASP A 60 24.86 -12.56 -8.27
C ASP A 60 24.49 -11.53 -7.19
N ASN A 61 24.73 -10.25 -7.46
CA ASN A 61 24.40 -9.18 -6.55
C ASN A 61 22.87 -8.96 -6.50
N PRO A 62 22.21 -9.18 -5.34
CA PRO A 62 20.75 -9.08 -5.24
C PRO A 62 20.21 -7.67 -5.53
N LEU A 63 21.07 -6.66 -5.47
CA LEU A 63 20.73 -5.27 -5.77
C LEU A 63 20.64 -4.97 -7.27
N ASN A 64 21.10 -5.86 -8.15
CA ASN A 64 21.12 -5.64 -9.60
C ASN A 64 19.76 -5.85 -10.26
N ASN A 65 18.94 -6.77 -9.72
CA ASN A 65 17.64 -7.15 -10.29
C ASN A 65 16.53 -6.98 -9.25
N LYS A 66 15.40 -6.41 -9.69
CA LYS A 66 14.19 -6.22 -8.89
C LYS A 66 13.65 -7.52 -8.28
N GLU A 67 13.68 -8.63 -9.02
CA GLU A 67 13.20 -9.92 -8.53
C GLU A 67 14.08 -10.46 -7.40
N MET A 68 15.39 -10.36 -7.58
CA MET A 68 16.39 -10.75 -6.58
C MET A 68 16.30 -9.87 -5.32
N TYR A 69 16.08 -8.59 -5.53
CA TYR A 69 15.87 -7.65 -4.44
C TYR A 69 14.59 -7.96 -3.65
N ALA A 70 13.53 -8.42 -4.30
CA ALA A 70 12.30 -8.85 -3.62
C ALA A 70 12.52 -10.10 -2.76
N ALA A 71 13.30 -11.07 -3.24
CA ALA A 71 13.70 -12.24 -2.45
C ALA A 71 14.52 -11.81 -1.21
N PHE A 72 15.49 -10.90 -1.40
CA PHE A 72 16.25 -10.29 -0.31
C PHE A 72 15.35 -9.59 0.72
N GLN A 73 14.40 -8.76 0.27
CA GLN A 73 13.46 -8.07 1.16
C GLN A 73 12.61 -9.04 1.97
N THR A 74 12.18 -10.15 1.37
CA THR A 74 11.40 -11.19 2.07
C THR A 74 12.20 -11.79 3.23
N THR A 75 13.46 -12.17 2.98
CA THR A 75 14.35 -12.72 4.01
C THR A 75 14.65 -11.68 5.09
N LEU A 76 14.95 -10.44 4.70
CA LEU A 76 15.22 -9.34 5.61
C LEU A 76 14.02 -9.06 6.53
N THR A 77 12.80 -9.06 5.98
CA THR A 77 11.56 -8.88 6.76
C THR A 77 11.44 -9.96 7.83
N LYS A 78 11.64 -11.21 7.44
CA LYS A 78 11.51 -12.38 8.32
C LYS A 78 12.50 -12.31 9.47
N GLU A 79 13.76 -12.02 9.19
CA GLU A 79 14.81 -11.93 10.21
C GLU A 79 14.66 -10.69 11.10
N ALA A 80 14.27 -9.54 10.54
CA ALA A 80 14.04 -8.32 11.31
C ALA A 80 12.88 -8.50 12.31
N ARG A 81 11.83 -9.25 11.94
CA ARG A 81 10.75 -9.65 12.87
C ARG A 81 11.27 -10.60 13.94
N ARG A 82 12.04 -11.62 13.56
CA ARG A 82 12.61 -12.61 14.50
C ARG A 82 13.46 -11.95 15.59
N LEU A 83 14.24 -10.93 15.22
CA LEU A 83 15.12 -10.21 16.13
C LEU A 83 14.45 -9.01 16.82
N GLY A 84 13.17 -8.74 16.54
CA GLY A 84 12.45 -7.62 17.18
C GLY A 84 13.01 -6.24 16.85
N LEU A 85 13.70 -6.09 15.71
CA LEU A 85 14.36 -4.85 15.33
C LEU A 85 13.41 -3.80 14.73
N GLN A 86 12.15 -4.17 14.45
CA GLN A 86 11.12 -3.27 13.92
C GLN A 86 10.51 -2.40 15.02
N SER A 87 10.18 -1.14 14.72
CA SER A 87 9.42 -0.30 15.65
C SER A 87 8.04 -0.91 15.91
N SER A 88 7.66 -1.10 17.17
CA SER A 88 6.36 -1.67 17.57
C SER A 88 5.17 -0.71 17.38
N ASP A 89 5.39 0.44 16.76
CA ASP A 89 4.35 1.45 16.54
C ASP A 89 3.33 1.02 15.46
N ASP A 90 3.63 -0.05 14.72
CA ASP A 90 2.72 -0.68 13.77
C ASP A 90 2.06 -1.93 14.37
N LYS A 91 0.85 -1.75 14.93
CA LYS A 91 -0.13 -2.81 15.22
C LYS A 91 -0.70 -3.43 13.92
N THR A 92 0.15 -3.85 12.99
CA THR A 92 -0.28 -4.41 11.68
C THR A 92 0.43 -5.70 11.29
N ALA A 93 1.05 -6.41 12.24
CA ALA A 93 1.76 -7.67 11.94
C ALA A 93 1.48 -8.82 12.92
N ALA A 94 0.38 -8.80 13.67
CA ALA A 94 -0.05 -9.97 14.46
C ALA A 94 -1.08 -10.81 13.71
N MET A 95 -0.73 -11.38 12.54
CA MET A 95 -1.45 -12.54 12.01
C MET A 95 -0.65 -13.31 10.94
N GLU A 96 0.50 -13.86 11.31
CA GLU A 96 1.16 -14.88 10.48
C GLU A 96 1.83 -15.93 11.37
N SER A 97 1.02 -16.72 12.06
CA SER A 97 1.41 -18.04 12.57
C SER A 97 0.19 -18.86 13.02
N VAL A 98 -0.75 -19.15 12.12
CA VAL A 98 -1.57 -20.36 12.24
C VAL A 98 -1.80 -20.91 10.83
N GLU A 99 -0.78 -21.55 10.29
CA GLU A 99 -1.00 -22.59 9.30
C GLU A 99 -1.51 -23.82 10.04
N SER A 100 -2.80 -24.07 9.95
CA SER A 100 -3.41 -25.36 10.26
C SER A 100 -4.67 -25.51 9.42
N LYS A 101 -4.53 -26.33 8.40
CA LYS A 101 -5.57 -26.95 7.58
C LYS A 101 -6.74 -27.46 8.45
N ALA A 102 -7.88 -26.77 8.49
CA ALA A 102 -9.19 -27.35 8.84
C ALA A 102 -10.35 -26.34 8.67
N THR A 103 -11.35 -26.73 7.87
CA THR A 103 -12.79 -26.53 8.07
C THR A 103 -13.25 -25.18 8.67
N ILE A 104 -13.82 -24.30 7.84
CA ILE A 104 -14.72 -23.25 8.34
C ILE A 104 -16.05 -23.91 8.73
N GLN A 105 -16.04 -24.53 9.92
CA GLN A 105 -17.25 -24.76 10.68
C GLN A 105 -17.60 -23.41 11.33
N GLN A 106 -18.82 -22.96 11.07
CA GLN A 106 -19.43 -21.84 11.78
C GLN A 106 -19.36 -22.10 13.29
N ASN A 107 -18.50 -21.40 14.01
CA ASN A 107 -18.64 -21.25 15.45
C ASN A 107 -19.36 -19.94 15.73
N ASN A 108 -20.70 -20.02 15.62
CA ASN A 108 -21.61 -19.16 16.36
C ASN A 108 -21.40 -19.45 17.85
N SER A 109 -20.51 -18.71 18.50
CA SER A 109 -20.66 -18.46 19.94
C SER A 109 -21.14 -17.03 20.09
N MET A 110 -22.45 -16.88 19.99
CA MET A 110 -23.20 -15.70 20.40
C MET A 110 -23.13 -15.63 21.94
N GLN A 111 -22.00 -15.20 22.48
CA GLN A 111 -22.00 -14.63 23.82
C GLN A 111 -22.49 -13.19 23.65
N GLY A 112 -23.78 -12.99 23.93
CA GLY A 112 -24.48 -11.72 23.74
C GLY A 112 -23.87 -10.62 24.59
N ASP A 113 -22.94 -9.87 24.00
CA ASP A 113 -22.59 -8.54 24.47
C ASP A 113 -23.54 -7.57 23.77
N SER A 114 -24.59 -7.17 24.48
CA SER A 114 -25.68 -6.32 23.97
C SER A 114 -25.27 -4.86 23.74
N ASP A 115 -23.97 -4.55 23.76
CA ASP A 115 -23.45 -3.22 23.49
C ASP A 115 -23.48 -2.96 21.97
N PRO A 116 -24.39 -2.08 21.49
CA PRO A 116 -24.57 -1.82 20.05
C PRO A 116 -23.29 -1.27 19.40
N VAL A 117 -22.42 -0.62 20.17
CA VAL A 117 -21.14 -0.09 19.67
C VAL A 117 -20.18 -1.22 19.32
N LYS A 118 -20.14 -2.27 20.14
CA LYS A 118 -19.29 -3.45 19.90
C LYS A 118 -19.82 -4.28 18.74
N ILE A 119 -21.14 -4.44 18.62
CA ILE A 119 -21.77 -5.11 17.48
C ILE A 119 -21.43 -4.38 16.17
N SER A 120 -21.61 -3.05 16.12
CA SER A 120 -21.26 -2.24 14.93
C SER A 120 -19.78 -2.36 14.56
N SER A 121 -18.90 -2.35 15.56
CA SER A 121 -17.45 -2.48 15.38
C SER A 121 -17.08 -3.88 14.87
N ALA A 122 -17.64 -4.93 15.46
CA ALA A 122 -17.46 -6.31 15.04
C ALA A 122 -17.95 -6.52 13.60
N THR A 123 -19.12 -6.00 13.24
CA THR A 123 -19.65 -6.06 11.86
C THR A 123 -18.72 -5.36 10.87
N LYS A 124 -18.19 -4.17 11.21
CA LYS A 124 -17.21 -3.47 10.35
C LYS A 124 -15.93 -4.29 10.17
N ILE A 125 -15.41 -4.87 11.25
CA ILE A 125 -14.20 -5.69 11.19
C ILE A 125 -14.43 -6.93 10.31
N GLN A 126 -15.54 -7.65 10.54
CA GLN A 126 -15.91 -8.82 9.75
C GLN A 126 -16.09 -8.51 8.26
N ALA A 127 -16.76 -7.40 7.94
CA ALA A 127 -16.94 -6.96 6.56
C ALA A 127 -15.60 -6.63 5.87
N ASN A 128 -14.70 -5.95 6.58
CA ASN A 128 -13.37 -5.62 6.07
C ASN A 128 -12.51 -6.86 5.84
N ILE A 129 -12.48 -7.79 6.80
CA ILE A 129 -11.74 -9.06 6.69
C ILE A 129 -12.27 -9.87 5.50
N ARG A 130 -13.59 -10.06 5.42
CA ARG A 130 -14.23 -10.78 4.31
C ARG A 130 -13.85 -10.17 2.97
N GLY A 131 -13.95 -8.84 2.84
CA GLY A 131 -13.58 -8.13 1.62
C GLY A 131 -12.10 -8.27 1.27
N TYR A 132 -11.20 -8.19 2.26
CA TYR A 132 -9.76 -8.34 2.06
C TYR A 132 -9.42 -9.75 1.55
N LEU A 133 -9.98 -10.79 2.17
CA LEU A 133 -9.76 -12.18 1.76
C LEU A 133 -10.22 -12.41 0.33
N THR A 134 -11.40 -11.91 -0.05
CA THR A 134 -11.89 -11.99 -1.43
C THR A 134 -10.96 -11.27 -2.41
N ARG A 135 -10.53 -10.04 -2.10
CA ARG A 135 -9.60 -9.28 -2.96
C ARG A 135 -8.26 -9.99 -3.13
N LYS A 136 -7.72 -10.56 -2.04
CA LYS A 136 -6.47 -11.32 -2.06
C LYS A 136 -6.59 -12.58 -2.91
N HIS A 137 -7.70 -13.31 -2.79
CA HIS A 137 -7.95 -14.51 -3.59
C HIS A 137 -8.06 -14.19 -5.09
N LEU A 138 -8.83 -13.16 -5.45
CA LEU A 138 -8.96 -12.73 -6.85
C LEU A 138 -7.62 -12.29 -7.45
N GLN A 139 -6.77 -11.63 -6.66
CA GLN A 139 -5.40 -11.30 -7.09
C GLN A 139 -4.54 -12.55 -7.34
N GLN A 140 -4.65 -13.58 -6.49
CA GLN A 140 -3.96 -14.86 -6.66
C GLN A 140 -4.42 -15.61 -7.92
N GLU A 141 -5.70 -15.51 -8.27
CA GLU A 141 -6.27 -16.06 -9.49
C GLU A 141 -5.95 -15.22 -10.75
N GLY A 142 -5.14 -14.17 -10.62
CA GLY A 142 -4.76 -13.29 -11.72
C GLY A 142 -5.88 -12.34 -12.19
N ILE A 143 -7.00 -12.28 -11.45
CA ILE A 143 -8.11 -11.37 -11.72
C ILE A 143 -7.72 -9.98 -11.21
N LYS A 144 -7.41 -9.08 -12.15
CA LYS A 144 -7.11 -7.68 -11.85
C LYS A 144 -8.35 -7.00 -11.30
N ILE A 145 -8.35 -6.73 -10.00
CA ILE A 145 -9.37 -5.90 -9.38
C ILE A 145 -8.96 -4.45 -9.53
N TYR A 146 -9.59 -3.74 -10.47
CA TYR A 146 -9.40 -2.31 -10.67
C TYR A 146 -9.99 -1.57 -9.45
N HIS A 147 -9.10 -1.25 -8.51
CA HIS A 147 -9.38 -0.43 -7.34
C HIS A 147 -8.75 0.93 -7.51
N ASN A 148 -9.05 1.63 -8.60
CA ASN A 148 -8.77 3.06 -8.65
C ASN A 148 -9.53 3.76 -9.77
N HIS A 149 -10.24 4.83 -9.43
CA HIS A 149 -10.66 5.85 -10.39
C HIS A 149 -9.49 6.79 -10.78
N ASN A 150 -8.28 6.58 -10.25
CA ASN A 150 -7.10 7.40 -10.55
C ASN A 150 -6.19 6.80 -11.64
N GLU A 151 -6.55 5.67 -12.26
CA GLU A 151 -5.96 5.33 -13.55
C GLU A 151 -6.55 6.32 -14.56
N ILE A 152 -5.71 7.07 -15.27
CA ILE A 152 -6.15 7.91 -16.39
C ILE A 152 -6.71 6.95 -17.44
N LEU A 153 -8.00 6.65 -17.34
CA LEU A 153 -8.75 5.92 -18.35
C LEU A 153 -8.63 6.73 -19.63
N HIS A 154 -8.40 6.05 -20.75
CA HIS A 154 -8.58 6.70 -22.05
C HIS A 154 -10.02 7.26 -22.08
N PRO A 155 -10.28 8.49 -22.57
CA PRO A 155 -11.59 9.15 -22.42
C PRO A 155 -12.81 8.29 -22.81
N GLU A 156 -12.62 7.37 -23.77
CA GLU A 156 -13.60 6.39 -24.20
C GLU A 156 -13.95 5.33 -23.13
N GLN A 157 -12.96 4.86 -22.37
CA GLN A 157 -13.16 3.90 -21.29
C GLN A 157 -13.87 4.53 -20.09
N GLU A 158 -13.55 5.80 -19.79
CA GLU A 158 -14.25 6.57 -18.76
C GLU A 158 -15.73 6.75 -19.12
N ALA A 159 -16.02 7.17 -20.36
CA ALA A 159 -17.38 7.30 -20.87
C ALA A 159 -18.14 5.96 -20.82
N ALA A 160 -17.49 4.85 -21.23
CA ALA A 160 -18.09 3.52 -21.18
C ALA A 160 -18.46 3.11 -19.75
N VAL A 161 -17.56 3.30 -18.77
CA VAL A 161 -17.82 3.02 -17.36
C VAL A 161 -19.00 3.83 -16.84
N MET A 162 -19.06 5.12 -17.17
CA MET A 162 -20.14 6.02 -16.75
C MET A 162 -21.50 5.62 -17.34
N ILE A 163 -21.54 5.30 -18.64
CA ILE A 163 -22.75 4.84 -19.32
C ILE A 163 -23.23 3.53 -18.70
N GLN A 164 -22.33 2.55 -18.53
CA GLN A 164 -22.65 1.24 -17.95
C GLN A 164 -23.16 1.38 -16.51
N ALA A 165 -22.52 2.20 -15.69
CA ALA A 165 -22.95 2.47 -14.32
C ALA A 165 -24.35 3.11 -14.28
N SER A 166 -24.60 4.10 -15.15
CA SER A 166 -25.90 4.77 -15.25
C SER A 166 -27.02 3.81 -15.66
N VAL A 167 -26.79 3.00 -16.70
CA VAL A 167 -27.75 2.00 -17.19
C VAL A 167 -28.03 0.96 -16.11
N ARG A 168 -27.00 0.38 -15.51
CA ARG A 168 -27.15 -0.60 -14.43
C ARG A 168 -27.96 -0.03 -13.27
N SER A 169 -27.62 1.20 -12.85
CA SER A 169 -28.31 1.89 -11.76
C SER A 169 -29.80 2.15 -12.09
N PHE A 170 -30.10 2.55 -13.32
CA PHE A 170 -31.48 2.73 -13.79
C PHE A 170 -32.27 1.43 -13.79
N LEU A 171 -31.71 0.36 -14.35
CA LEU A 171 -32.35 -0.95 -14.39
C LEU A 171 -32.62 -1.50 -12.98
N THR A 172 -31.67 -1.34 -12.06
CA THR A 172 -31.86 -1.72 -10.66
C THR A 172 -32.98 -0.93 -10.01
N ARG A 173 -33.05 0.39 -10.20
CA ARG A 173 -34.18 1.20 -9.69
C ARG A 173 -35.52 0.75 -10.24
N LYS A 174 -35.62 0.56 -11.56
CA LYS A 174 -36.86 0.10 -12.21
C LYS A 174 -37.30 -1.27 -11.69
N HIS A 175 -36.35 -2.19 -11.45
CA HIS A 175 -36.64 -3.50 -10.89
C HIS A 175 -37.16 -3.42 -9.45
N LEU A 176 -36.54 -2.57 -8.62
CA LEU A 176 -36.93 -2.39 -7.22
C LEU A 176 -38.25 -1.62 -7.08
N GLU A 177 -38.52 -0.65 -7.97
CA GLU A 177 -39.81 0.02 -8.11
C GLU A 177 -40.90 -0.99 -8.48
N ALA A 178 -40.63 -1.91 -9.41
CA ALA A 178 -41.56 -2.99 -9.77
C ALA A 178 -41.81 -3.97 -8.60
N GLN A 179 -40.87 -4.07 -7.64
CA GLN A 179 -41.01 -4.87 -6.42
C GLN A 179 -41.61 -4.08 -5.24
N GLY A 180 -41.94 -2.80 -5.43
CA GLY A 180 -42.50 -1.96 -4.37
C GLY A 180 -41.50 -1.51 -3.30
N VAL A 181 -40.19 -1.68 -3.53
CA VAL A 181 -39.13 -1.28 -2.59
C VAL A 181 -38.58 0.09 -3.00
N LEU A 182 -39.16 1.17 -2.44
CA LEU A 182 -38.83 2.56 -2.78
C LEU A 182 -37.55 3.02 -2.07
N TYR A 183 -36.53 3.42 -2.84
CA TYR A 183 -35.32 4.05 -2.31
C TYR A 183 -35.33 5.57 -2.57
N PRO A 184 -35.10 6.41 -1.56
CA PRO A 184 -35.02 7.86 -1.75
C PRO A 184 -33.76 8.22 -2.55
N ARG A 185 -33.93 9.08 -3.56
CA ARG A 185 -32.82 9.72 -4.29
C ARG A 185 -32.06 10.60 -3.30
N LYS A 186 -30.79 10.29 -3.01
CA LYS A 186 -29.91 11.23 -2.29
C LYS A 186 -29.80 12.49 -3.16
N ALA A 187 -30.36 13.60 -2.69
CA ALA A 187 -30.21 14.90 -3.32
C ALA A 187 -28.72 15.24 -3.33
N SER A 188 -28.12 15.33 -4.51
CA SER A 188 -26.79 15.89 -4.71
C SER A 188 -26.82 17.36 -4.29
N SER A 189 -26.10 17.69 -3.21
CA SER A 189 -25.92 19.05 -2.70
C SER A 189 -25.36 19.94 -3.81
N GLN A 190 -26.20 20.79 -4.39
CA GLN A 190 -25.74 21.90 -5.22
C GLN A 190 -25.05 22.92 -4.31
N ASN A 191 -23.81 23.26 -4.68
CA ASN A 191 -23.01 24.34 -4.11
C ASN A 191 -23.83 25.64 -4.10
N GLN A 192 -24.27 26.10 -2.92
CA GLN A 192 -24.66 27.49 -2.72
C GLN A 192 -23.38 28.29 -2.49
N GLN A 193 -22.90 28.91 -3.57
CA GLN A 193 -21.88 29.94 -3.49
C GLN A 193 -22.56 31.19 -2.92
N GLN A 194 -22.44 31.38 -1.61
CA GLN A 194 -22.70 32.65 -0.95
C GLN A 194 -21.70 33.66 -1.51
N ASN A 195 -22.21 34.69 -2.19
CA ASN A 195 -21.46 35.92 -2.39
C ASN A 195 -22.41 37.08 -2.04
N GLY A 196 -22.50 37.34 -0.74
CA GLY A 196 -23.07 38.58 -0.22
C GLY A 196 -21.95 39.59 -0.12
N ASN A 197 -22.08 40.71 -0.83
CA ASN A 197 -21.47 41.98 -0.46
C ASN A 197 -22.48 43.06 -0.86
N GLY A 198 -23.20 43.57 0.14
CA GLY A 198 -23.97 44.80 0.01
C GLY A 198 -23.04 46.00 0.12
N GLN A 199 -23.27 47.01 -0.71
CA GLN A 199 -23.00 48.41 -0.39
C GLN A 199 -24.12 49.25 -1.01
N ASP A 200 -24.96 49.76 -0.11
CA ASP A 200 -25.31 51.18 0.04
C ASP A 200 -26.00 51.93 -1.12
N ALA A 201 -27.30 52.09 -0.91
CA ALA A 201 -28.10 53.30 -1.10
C ALA A 201 -27.44 54.51 -1.77
N ILE A 202 -28.04 54.95 -2.89
CA ILE A 202 -28.17 56.39 -3.18
C ILE A 202 -29.46 56.68 -3.96
N SER A 203 -30.05 57.78 -3.54
CA SER A 203 -31.32 58.43 -3.90
C SER A 203 -31.28 59.17 -5.25
N GLY A 204 -32.45 59.42 -5.85
CA GLY A 204 -32.69 60.49 -6.84
C GLY A 204 -33.38 60.02 -8.13
N THR A 205 -34.68 60.29 -8.33
CA THR A 205 -35.28 61.40 -9.13
C THR A 205 -34.99 61.25 -10.64
N VAL A 206 -35.96 61.14 -11.55
CA VAL A 206 -37.03 62.10 -11.93
C VAL A 206 -38.27 61.36 -12.42
#